data_AF-A0A927PCC8-F1
#
_entry.id   AF-A0A927PCC8-F1
#
_cell.length_a   1.000
_cell.length_b   1.000
_cell.length_c   1.000
_cell.angle_alpha   90.00
_cell.angle_beta   90.00
_cell.angle_gamma   90.00
#
_symmetry.space_group_name_H-M   'P 1'
#
loop_
_entity.id
_entity.type
_entity.pdbx_description
1 polymer ?
#
loop_
_entity_poly.entity_id
_entity_poly.type
_entity_poly.pdbx_seq_one_letter_code
_entity_poly.pdbx_strand_id
1 'polypeptide(L)'
;MARKKQLFRRSDSPQTLLSRNVKDNVEYYLLMLIPLLLILVFSYLPMFGLVISFQDYSTGRPFLGEGVKWVGFKWFEKFMSSFYFPRILRNTVVLNLMNLFMGFW
;
A
#
# COMPACT_ATOMS: atom_id res chain seq x y z
N MET A 1 -41.78 -39.99 -14.41
CA MET A 1 -41.00 -39.76 -13.18
C MET A 1 -39.52 -39.37 -13.39
N ALA A 2 -39.00 -39.22 -14.62
CA ALA A 2 -37.55 -38.98 -14.85
C ALA A 2 -37.10 -37.50 -14.87
N ARG A 3 -38.03 -36.54 -14.83
CA ARG A 3 -37.74 -35.10 -15.08
C ARG A 3 -37.23 -34.31 -13.86
N LYS A 4 -37.37 -34.84 -12.64
CA LYS A 4 -36.89 -34.19 -11.40
C LYS A 4 -35.39 -34.39 -11.13
N LYS A 5 -34.74 -35.35 -11.80
CA LYS A 5 -33.32 -35.70 -11.56
C LYS A 5 -32.32 -34.73 -12.20
N GLN A 6 -32.78 -33.81 -13.05
CA GLN A 6 -31.96 -32.78 -13.68
C GLN A 6 -31.93 -31.45 -12.91
N LEU A 7 -32.93 -31.16 -12.06
CA LEU A 7 -32.91 -29.98 -11.20
C LEU A 7 -31.94 -30.09 -10.01
N PHE A 8 -31.40 -31.29 -9.78
CA PHE A 8 -30.56 -31.62 -8.63
C PHE A 8 -29.17 -32.16 -9.03
N ARG A 9 -28.67 -31.79 -10.22
CA ARG A 9 -27.32 -32.18 -10.66
C ARG A 9 -26.33 -31.06 -10.36
N ARG A 10 -25.55 -31.30 -9.31
CA ARG A 10 -24.38 -30.55 -8.82
C ARG A 10 -24.71 -29.32 -7.97
N SER A 11 -24.86 -29.60 -6.67
CA SER A 11 -24.15 -28.79 -5.67
C SER A 11 -22.65 -28.87 -5.99
N ASP A 12 -22.20 -28.04 -6.92
CA ASP A 12 -20.78 -27.76 -7.05
C ASP A 12 -20.41 -27.04 -5.74
N SER A 13 -19.52 -27.65 -4.95
CA SER A 13 -18.98 -27.03 -3.74
C SER A 13 -18.55 -25.59 -4.05
N PRO A 14 -18.76 -24.60 -3.17
CA PRO A 14 -18.39 -23.21 -3.46
C PRO A 14 -16.94 -23.05 -3.96
N GLN A 15 -16.08 -23.99 -3.57
CA GLN A 15 -14.68 -24.11 -3.97
C GLN A 15 -14.49 -24.41 -5.48
N THR A 16 -15.34 -25.25 -6.10
CA THR A 16 -15.25 -25.60 -7.52
C THR A 16 -15.86 -24.52 -8.43
N LEU A 17 -16.77 -23.70 -7.91
CA LEU A 17 -17.33 -22.55 -8.62
C LEU A 17 -16.33 -21.39 -8.69
N LEU A 18 -15.63 -21.09 -7.59
CA LEU A 18 -14.59 -20.06 -7.55
C LEU A 18 -13.44 -20.35 -8.51
N SER A 19 -12.93 -21.58 -8.48
CA SER A 19 -11.80 -21.99 -9.33
C SER A 19 -12.15 -22.04 -10.82
N ARG A 20 -13.42 -22.29 -11.17
CA ARG A 20 -13.90 -22.18 -12.56
C ARG A 20 -14.00 -20.71 -13.00
N ASN A 21 -14.59 -19.84 -12.18
CA ASN A 21 -14.69 -18.41 -12.47
C ASN A 21 -13.34 -17.72 -12.64
N VAL A 22 -12.33 -18.08 -11.83
CA VAL A 22 -10.97 -17.52 -11.99
C VAL A 22 -10.31 -17.97 -13.29
N LYS A 23 -10.56 -19.21 -13.71
CA LYS A 23 -10.02 -19.77 -14.96
C LYS A 23 -10.69 -19.17 -16.19
N ASP A 24 -12.00 -18.93 -16.10
CA ASP A 24 -12.80 -18.32 -17.17
C ASP A 24 -12.47 -16.82 -17.35
N ASN A 25 -11.96 -16.13 -16.32
CA ASN A 25 -11.63 -14.70 -16.35
C ASN A 25 -10.12 -14.40 -16.31
N VAL A 26 -9.27 -15.38 -16.65
CA VAL A 26 -7.80 -15.26 -16.54
C VAL A 26 -7.23 -14.11 -17.36
N GLU A 27 -7.86 -13.78 -18.49
CA GLU A 27 -7.47 -12.68 -19.38
C GLU A 27 -7.52 -11.32 -18.68
N TYR A 28 -8.57 -11.08 -17.88
CA TYR A 28 -8.71 -9.84 -17.10
C TYR A 28 -7.67 -9.76 -15.97
N TYR A 29 -7.35 -10.89 -15.33
CA TYR A 29 -6.31 -10.94 -14.30
C TYR A 29 -4.91 -10.68 -14.88
N LEU A 30 -4.63 -11.20 -16.08
CA LEU A 30 -3.39 -10.93 -16.81
C LEU A 30 -3.26 -9.46 -17.20
N LEU A 31 -4.34 -8.83 -17.63
CA LEU A 31 -4.36 -7.40 -17.96
C LEU A 31 -4.11 -6.53 -16.71
N MET A 32 -4.67 -6.92 -15.55
CA MET A 32 -4.46 -6.23 -14.28
C MET A 32 -3.07 -6.49 -13.67
N LEU A 33 -2.44 -7.63 -14.00
CA LEU A 33 -1.13 -8.00 -13.48
C LEU A 33 -0.05 -6.96 -13.84
N ILE A 34 -0.08 -6.44 -15.07
CA ILE A 34 0.91 -5.47 -15.55
C ILE A 34 0.90 -4.17 -14.71
N PRO A 35 -0.22 -3.44 -14.57
CA PRO A 35 -0.26 -2.24 -13.72
C PRO A 35 -0.02 -2.56 -12.24
N LEU A 36 -0.46 -3.72 -11.74
CA LEU A 36 -0.20 -4.13 -10.37
C LEU A 36 1.31 -4.29 -10.09
N LEU A 37 2.03 -4.96 -10.99
CA LEU A 37 3.48 -5.13 -10.87
C LEU A 37 4.20 -3.79 -10.93
N LEU A 38 3.76 -2.88 -11.80
CA LEU A 38 4.31 -1.52 -11.85
C LEU A 38 4.12 -0.78 -10.52
N ILE A 39 2.94 -0.83 -9.92
CA ILE A 39 2.69 -0.22 -8.60
C ILE A 39 3.58 -0.86 -7.53
N LEU A 40 3.74 -2.18 -7.55
CA LEU A 40 4.53 -2.88 -6.55
C LEU A 40 6.02 -2.48 -6.64
N VAL A 41 6.58 -2.46 -7.86
CA VAL A 41 7.98 -2.11 -8.08
C VAL A 41 8.23 -0.61 -7.88
N PHE A 42 7.38 0.27 -8.39
CA PHE A 42 7.64 1.71 -8.38
C PHE A 42 7.05 2.44 -7.17
N SER A 43 6.06 1.89 -6.47
CA SER A 43 5.46 2.54 -5.30
C SER A 43 5.81 1.82 -4.00
N TYR A 44 5.78 0.49 -3.95
CA TYR A 44 6.06 -0.25 -2.70
C TYR A 44 7.56 -0.46 -2.45
N LEU A 45 8.35 -0.71 -3.48
CA LEU A 45 9.81 -0.84 -3.33
C LEU A 45 10.46 0.41 -2.73
N PRO A 46 10.22 1.66 -3.21
CA PRO A 46 10.83 2.84 -2.59
C PRO A 46 10.34 3.11 -1.16
N MET A 47 9.15 2.61 -0.76
CA MET A 47 8.70 2.70 0.64
C MET A 47 9.61 1.93 1.60
N PHE A 48 10.37 0.94 1.13
CA PHE A 48 11.39 0.29 1.95
C PHE A 48 12.47 1.27 2.44
N GLY A 49 12.69 2.38 1.73
CA GLY A 49 13.55 3.47 2.17
C GLY A 49 13.09 4.18 3.45
N LEU A 50 11.83 4.01 3.87
CA LEU A 50 11.33 4.58 5.13
C LEU A 50 12.10 4.06 6.35
N VAL A 51 12.71 2.88 6.26
CA VAL A 51 13.57 2.31 7.31
C VAL A 51 14.72 3.26 7.70
N ILE A 52 15.19 4.12 6.77
CA ILE A 52 16.24 5.12 7.03
C ILE A 52 15.87 6.03 8.20
N SER A 53 14.60 6.38 8.35
CA SER A 53 14.14 7.28 9.41
C SER A 53 14.31 6.71 10.83
N PHE A 54 14.51 5.39 10.95
CA PHE A 54 14.70 4.69 12.22
C PHE A 54 16.16 4.39 12.55
N GLN A 55 17.07 4.68 11.63
CA GLN A 55 18.51 4.43 11.77
C GLN A 55 19.32 5.73 11.66
N ASP A 56 20.50 5.76 12.28
CA ASP A 56 21.47 6.85 12.11
C ASP A 56 22.23 6.67 10.80
N TYR A 57 21.53 6.92 9.69
CA TYR A 57 22.08 6.84 8.34
C TYR A 57 22.87 8.10 7.99
N SER A 58 24.02 7.92 7.35
CA SER A 58 24.83 9.01 6.80
C SER A 58 25.35 8.58 5.43
N THR A 59 25.48 9.54 4.51
CA THR A 59 25.92 9.30 3.13
C THR A 59 27.27 8.58 3.13
N GLY A 60 27.30 7.35 2.60
CA GLY A 60 28.50 6.49 2.57
C GLY A 60 28.52 5.34 3.59
N ARG A 61 27.54 5.25 4.51
CA ARG A 61 27.34 4.09 5.38
C ARG A 61 26.43 3.03 4.71
N PRO A 62 26.61 1.73 4.99
CA PRO A 62 25.74 0.68 4.45
C PRO A 62 24.29 0.88 4.89
N PHE A 63 23.36 0.67 3.96
CA PHE A 63 21.91 0.79 4.19
C PHE A 63 21.37 -0.36 5.06
N LEU A 64 21.94 -1.57 4.91
CA LEU A 64 21.66 -2.77 5.70
C LEU A 64 22.99 -3.52 5.97
N GLY A 65 23.17 -4.06 7.18
CA GLY A 65 24.32 -4.91 7.52
C GLY A 65 25.07 -4.49 8.79
N GLU A 66 26.30 -4.98 8.93
CA GLU A 66 27.20 -4.66 10.05
C GLU A 66 27.54 -3.17 10.03
N GLY A 67 27.19 -2.46 11.11
CA GLY A 67 27.43 -1.02 11.26
C GLY A 67 26.17 -0.14 11.25
N VAL A 68 24.98 -0.69 11.01
CA VAL A 68 23.72 0.05 11.12
C VAL A 68 23.38 0.31 12.59
N LYS A 69 23.29 1.59 12.96
CA LYS A 69 22.85 2.02 14.30
C LYS A 69 21.37 2.36 14.29
N TRP A 70 20.56 1.52 14.91
CA TRP A 70 19.14 1.79 15.12
C TRP A 70 18.97 2.85 16.21
N VAL A 71 18.30 3.95 15.89
CA VAL A 71 18.05 5.08 16.80
C VAL A 71 16.56 5.31 17.05
N GLY A 72 15.70 4.49 16.45
CA GLY A 72 14.25 4.52 16.67
C GLY A 72 13.66 5.88 16.28
N PHE A 73 12.96 6.52 17.23
CA PHE A 73 12.20 7.74 16.99
C PHE A 73 13.01 9.05 17.13
N LYS A 74 14.32 8.98 17.36
CA LYS A 74 15.17 10.16 17.57
C LYS A 74 14.98 11.25 16.51
N TRP A 75 14.90 10.87 15.23
CA TRP A 75 14.73 11.83 14.13
C TRP A 75 13.33 12.43 14.08
N PHE A 76 12.30 11.68 14.46
CA PHE A 76 10.93 12.17 14.56
C PHE A 76 10.78 13.18 15.69
N GLU A 77 11.32 12.89 16.88
CA GLU A 77 11.32 13.84 18.00
C GLU A 77 12.06 15.13 17.64
N LYS A 78 13.23 15.02 17.00
CA LYS A 78 13.99 16.18 16.52
C LYS A 78 13.22 17.02 15.51
N PHE A 79 12.46 16.38 14.63
CA PHE A 79 11.61 17.08 13.66
C PHE A 79 10.44 17.79 14.35
N MET A 80 9.71 17.10 15.23
CA MET A 80 8.54 17.65 15.94
C MET A 80 8.89 18.76 16.92
N SER A 81 10.06 18.69 17.57
CA SER A 81 10.57 19.73 18.47
C SER A 81 11.17 20.94 17.75
N SER A 82 11.28 20.91 16.42
CA SER A 82 11.79 22.04 15.65
C SER A 82 10.79 23.20 15.63
N PHE A 83 11.30 24.44 15.66
CA PHE A 83 10.48 25.65 15.57
C PHE A 83 9.64 25.73 14.29
N TYR A 84 10.10 25.08 13.21
CA TYR A 84 9.40 25.09 11.92
C TYR A 84 8.22 24.13 11.85
N PHE A 85 8.24 23.03 12.61
CA PHE A 85 7.21 22.00 12.57
C PHE A 85 5.77 22.54 12.76
N PRO A 86 5.44 23.29 13.83
CA PRO A 86 4.07 23.77 14.03
C PRO A 86 3.63 24.75 12.94
N ARG A 87 4.56 25.55 12.39
CA ARG A 87 4.28 26.46 11.27
C ARG A 87 3.93 25.68 10.01
N ILE A 88 4.72 24.67 9.67
CA ILE A 88 4.50 23.82 8.49
C ILE A 88 3.17 23.07 8.65
N LEU A 89 2.97 22.41 9.80
CA LEU A 89 1.76 21.63 10.08
C LEU A 89 0.50 22.49 9.96
N ARG A 90 0.47 23.67 10.59
CA ARG A 90 -0.67 24.58 10.50
C ARG A 90 -0.94 25.01 9.06
N ASN A 91 0.10 25.38 8.31
CA ASN A 91 -0.06 25.83 6.92
C ASN A 91 -0.62 24.71 6.04
N THR A 92 -0.08 23.49 6.13
CA THR A 92 -0.55 22.34 5.35
C THR A 92 -1.99 21.99 5.69
N VAL A 93 -2.35 21.97 6.98
CA VAL A 93 -3.73 21.67 7.40
C VAL A 93 -4.70 22.75 6.93
N VAL A 94 -4.37 24.03 7.13
CA VAL A 94 -5.22 25.15 6.70
C VAL A 94 -5.43 25.13 5.20
N LEU A 95 -4.36 24.95 4.40
CA LEU A 95 -4.48 24.86 2.94
C LEU A 95 -5.36 23.69 2.49
N ASN A 96 -5.18 22.51 3.08
CA ASN A 96 -5.99 21.34 2.74
C ASN A 96 -7.46 21.53 3.13
N LEU A 97 -7.75 22.14 4.29
CA LEU A 97 -9.11 22.46 4.70
C LEU A 97 -9.74 23.52 3.79
N MET A 98 -9.00 24.58 3.48
CA MET A 98 -9.43 25.61 2.52
C MET A 98 -9.76 25.00 1.15
N ASN A 99 -8.90 24.11 0.63
CA ASN A 99 -9.12 23.39 -0.62
C ASN A 99 -10.37 22.50 -0.55
N LEU A 100 -10.63 21.85 0.59
CA LEU A 100 -11.82 21.04 0.78
C LEU A 100 -13.09 21.91 0.78
N PHE A 101 -13.11 23.00 1.54
CA PHE A 101 -14.29 23.88 1.61
C PHE A 101 -14.57 24.61 0.30
N MET A 102 -13.54 25.07 -0.42
CA MET A 102 -13.72 25.75 -1.71
C MET A 102 -13.91 24.79 -2.88
N GLY A 103 -13.35 23.57 -2.81
CA GLY A 103 -13.44 22.60 -3.91
C GLY A 103 -14.75 21.83 -3.96
N PHE A 104 -15.46 21.73 -2.83
CA PHE A 104 -16.76 21.05 -2.72
C PHE A 104 -17.95 22.02 -2.55
N TRP A 105 -17.71 23.33 -2.53
CA TRP A 105 -18.73 24.38 -2.59
C TRP A 105 -18.95 24.82 -4.03
#